data_AF-A0A7C5NQE8-F1
#
_entry.id   AF-A0A7C5NQE8-F1
#
_cell.length_a   1.000
_cell.length_b   1.000
_cell.length_c   1.000
_cell.angle_alpha   90.00
_cell.angle_beta   90.00
_cell.angle_gamma   90.00
#
_symmetry.space_group_name_H-M   'P 1'
#
loop_
_entity.id
_entity.type
_entity.pdbx_description
1 polymer ?
#
loop_
_entity_poly.entity_id
_entity_poly.type
_entity_poly.pdbx_seq_one_letter_code
_entity_poly.pdbx_strand_id
1 'polypeptide(L)'
;LEGLSFLEEVGAVSEQIEALIDYAGVCINLESPKNAEEALDKAKNLLKRFPDRKMMARVICREGFIQLHFNNFPNAIEQLLAAQKEILSFGTNLTLKDFYFLTLIYSGLGRIYEKNDDIEKAAYAYEKVVEICETKDIRTRLAWHYINVGNSYMALDRITDAIPYFLKSVDSDDDHSQYARASAYGSLGYIFLELDRQEEALTFFDEADSLYREITNDDDYSFSVIEAWRGRAYIELGKTKKGLNCYKKALEHSEQIEDFKQLTNICGVLADYYADIESYKEAYEYLKLSNLYAKKYEKQQDKKRQKELEVKYEAMEKKKEADMLKIEATRLRLKALRAQMNPHFMYNALNSIQHFITSNNTKSAAKYLAKFALLMRQSLEYSEQDTISLEKEIEFLENYLYINQKLRFDNKLNYSFNIDDELEEDIIGLPAMIIQPYVENAIEHGFRSLKKGRLSIDFSLFDENTILCVVEDNGIGRAKAKELTRNDPRYQNHRSRGTEITEKRLQILHQTKGTGILVKTIDLIDKKKNKALGTRVEIKIPIVEY
;
A
#
# COMPACT_ATOMS: atom_id res chain seq x y z
N LEU A 1 20.42 12.45 -9.96
CA LEU A 1 20.94 12.38 -8.58
C LEU A 1 21.36 13.77 -8.09
N GLU A 2 22.19 14.52 -8.83
CA GLU A 2 22.61 15.89 -8.45
C GLU A 2 21.46 16.90 -8.25
N GLY A 3 20.39 16.82 -9.06
CA GLY A 3 19.21 17.67 -8.86
C GLY A 3 18.37 17.32 -7.63
N LEU A 4 18.43 16.07 -7.15
CA LEU A 4 17.69 15.62 -5.97
C LEU A 4 18.38 16.05 -4.69
N SER A 5 19.72 15.98 -4.65
CA SER A 5 20.52 16.51 -3.54
C SER A 5 20.36 18.02 -3.37
N PHE A 6 20.26 18.78 -4.48
CA PHE A 6 20.03 20.22 -4.42
C PHE A 6 18.62 20.57 -3.87
N LEU A 7 17.60 19.81 -4.27
CA LEU A 7 16.23 20.00 -3.76
C LEU A 7 16.08 19.59 -2.30
N GLU A 8 16.82 18.57 -1.84
CA GLU A 8 16.90 18.21 -0.42
C GLU A 8 17.51 19.34 0.44
N GLU A 9 18.42 20.14 -0.13
CA GLU A 9 19.07 21.27 0.56
C GLU A 9 18.25 22.57 0.53
N VAL A 10 17.50 22.86 -0.55
CA VAL A 10 16.93 24.21 -0.77
C VAL A 10 15.46 24.21 -1.26
N GLY A 11 14.90 23.07 -1.67
CA GLY A 11 13.56 22.99 -2.29
C GLY A 11 12.38 22.99 -1.30
N ALA A 12 11.20 23.39 -1.78
CA ALA A 12 9.97 23.25 -0.99
C ALA A 12 9.60 21.77 -0.82
N VAL A 13 8.97 21.41 0.31
CA VAL A 13 8.64 19.99 0.60
C VAL A 13 7.77 19.34 -0.50
N SER A 14 6.86 20.11 -1.10
CA SER A 14 6.06 19.67 -2.24
C SER A 14 6.91 19.31 -3.46
N GLU A 15 7.94 20.10 -3.76
CA GLU A 15 8.86 19.87 -4.88
C GLU A 15 9.74 18.65 -4.63
N GLN A 16 10.19 18.45 -3.38
CA GLN A 16 10.92 17.24 -3.00
C GLN A 16 10.08 15.97 -3.20
N ILE A 17 8.82 15.99 -2.76
CA ILE A 17 7.89 14.86 -2.95
C ILE A 17 7.69 14.58 -4.44
N GLU A 18 7.44 15.61 -5.25
CA GLU A 18 7.28 15.43 -6.70
C GLU A 18 8.53 14.86 -7.36
N ALA A 19 9.72 15.38 -7.01
CA ALA A 19 10.98 14.89 -7.55
C ALA A 19 11.22 13.42 -7.19
N LEU A 20 10.85 12.98 -5.98
CA LEU A 20 10.94 11.57 -5.57
C LEU A 20 9.98 10.67 -6.37
N ILE A 21 8.75 11.13 -6.62
CA ILE A 21 7.76 10.39 -7.41
C ILE A 21 8.22 10.26 -8.87
N ASP A 22 8.79 11.32 -9.44
CA ASP A 22 9.29 11.31 -10.81
C ASP A 22 10.56 10.46 -10.94
N TYR A 23 11.46 10.56 -9.96
CA TYR A 23 12.65 9.70 -9.86
C TYR A 23 12.28 8.21 -9.74
N ALA A 24 11.25 7.87 -8.95
CA ALA A 24 10.74 6.51 -8.89
C ALA A 24 10.27 6.01 -10.26
N GLY A 25 9.61 6.87 -11.05
CA GLY A 25 9.24 6.57 -12.44
C GLY A 25 10.45 6.25 -13.33
N VAL A 26 11.53 7.02 -13.20
CA VAL A 26 12.79 6.77 -13.93
C VAL A 26 13.41 5.44 -13.49
N CYS A 27 13.46 5.15 -12.19
CA CYS A 27 13.99 3.88 -11.68
C CYS A 27 13.20 2.66 -12.18
N ILE A 28 11.87 2.77 -12.30
CA ILE A 28 11.03 1.70 -12.87
C ILE A 28 11.39 1.48 -14.34
N ASN A 29 11.59 2.55 -15.12
CA ASN A 29 11.97 2.44 -16.53
C ASN A 29 13.37 1.88 -16.73
N LEU A 30 14.27 2.05 -15.75
CA LEU A 30 15.64 1.51 -15.75
C LEU A 30 15.74 0.13 -15.06
N GLU A 31 14.62 -0.59 -14.91
CA GLU A 31 14.55 -1.92 -14.28
C GLU A 31 15.21 -1.99 -12.88
N SER A 32 15.11 -0.89 -12.13
CA SER A 32 15.68 -0.74 -10.79
C SER A 32 14.57 -0.53 -9.73
N PRO A 33 13.68 -1.52 -9.51
CA PRO A 33 12.48 -1.35 -8.69
C PRO A 33 12.79 -1.06 -7.21
N LYS A 34 13.91 -1.56 -6.67
CA LYS A 34 14.32 -1.27 -5.29
C LYS A 34 14.58 0.23 -5.06
N ASN A 35 15.26 0.88 -6.00
CA ASN A 35 15.52 2.32 -5.92
C ASN A 35 14.21 3.12 -6.04
N ALA A 36 13.24 2.61 -6.81
CA ALA A 36 11.91 3.19 -6.89
C ALA A 36 11.16 3.05 -5.55
N GLU A 37 11.18 1.87 -4.92
CA GLU A 37 10.58 1.64 -3.60
C GLU A 37 11.16 2.58 -2.54
N GLU A 38 12.50 2.71 -2.47
CA GLU A 38 13.16 3.61 -1.54
C GLU A 38 12.75 5.07 -1.74
N ALA A 39 12.65 5.52 -2.99
CA ALA A 39 12.21 6.87 -3.31
C ALA A 39 10.74 7.13 -2.90
N LEU A 40 9.86 6.16 -3.16
CA LEU A 40 8.45 6.25 -2.75
C LEU A 40 8.29 6.19 -1.22
N ASP A 41 9.12 5.42 -0.52
CA ASP A 41 9.13 5.39 0.95
C ASP A 41 9.55 6.73 1.56
N LYS A 42 10.56 7.39 0.97
CA LYS A 42 10.91 8.77 1.34
C LYS A 42 9.74 9.73 1.09
N ALA A 43 9.09 9.65 -0.08
CA ALA A 43 7.94 10.47 -0.41
C ALA A 43 6.77 10.27 0.57
N LYS A 44 6.43 9.01 0.90
CA LYS A 44 5.40 8.65 1.89
C LYS A 44 5.73 9.20 3.27
N ASN A 45 6.99 9.16 3.69
CA ASN A 45 7.40 9.70 4.99
C ASN A 45 7.26 11.23 5.06
N LEU A 46 7.53 11.94 3.97
CA LEU A 46 7.25 13.38 3.88
C LEU A 46 5.74 13.65 3.90
N LEU A 47 4.94 12.89 3.14
CA LEU A 47 3.48 13.01 3.09
C LEU A 47 2.79 12.72 4.43
N LYS A 48 3.38 11.89 5.30
CA LYS A 48 2.88 11.71 6.68
C LYS A 48 2.97 13.00 7.51
N ARG A 49 4.00 13.82 7.26
CA ARG A 49 4.23 15.09 7.96
C ARG A 49 3.51 16.26 7.29
N PHE A 50 3.39 16.20 5.97
CA PHE A 50 2.75 17.21 5.13
C PHE A 50 1.73 16.53 4.21
N PRO A 51 0.51 16.25 4.71
CA PRO A 51 -0.47 15.47 3.96
C PRO A 51 -0.95 16.17 2.69
N ASP A 52 -0.75 15.52 1.56
CA ASP A 52 -1.32 15.90 0.26
C ASP A 52 -1.93 14.65 -0.39
N ARG A 53 -3.26 14.67 -0.56
CA ARG A 53 -4.03 13.54 -1.11
C ARG A 53 -3.70 13.28 -2.59
N LYS A 54 -3.44 14.32 -3.39
CA LYS A 54 -3.09 14.14 -4.81
C LYS A 54 -1.72 13.51 -4.96
N MET A 55 -0.73 14.00 -4.23
CA MET A 55 0.60 13.43 -4.26
C MET A 55 0.61 11.99 -3.74
N MET A 56 -0.20 11.69 -2.72
CA MET A 56 -0.39 10.32 -2.25
C MET A 56 -0.98 9.41 -3.35
N ALA A 57 -1.97 9.88 -4.10
CA ALA A 57 -2.53 9.10 -5.22
C ALA A 57 -1.48 8.83 -6.32
N ARG A 58 -0.62 9.80 -6.61
CA ARG A 58 0.50 9.63 -7.57
C ARG A 58 1.55 8.62 -7.06
N VAL A 59 1.84 8.61 -5.75
CA VAL A 59 2.67 7.57 -5.12
C VAL A 59 2.04 6.19 -5.31
N ILE A 60 0.76 6.03 -4.99
CA ILE A 60 0.04 4.75 -5.14
C ILE A 60 0.07 4.27 -6.60
N CYS A 61 -0.06 5.18 -7.57
CA CYS A 61 0.10 4.84 -8.99
C CYS A 61 1.48 4.24 -9.27
N ARG A 62 2.57 4.85 -8.77
CA ARG A 62 3.92 4.31 -8.96
C ARG A 62 4.12 2.96 -8.27
N GLU A 63 3.55 2.76 -7.09
CA GLU A 63 3.54 1.46 -6.42
C GLU A 63 2.86 0.40 -7.30
N GLY A 64 1.74 0.74 -7.95
CA GLY A 64 1.05 -0.13 -8.89
C GLY A 64 1.95 -0.57 -10.05
N PHE A 65 2.77 0.35 -10.57
CA PHE A 65 3.77 0.04 -11.59
C PHE A 65 4.94 -0.82 -11.08
N ILE A 66 5.32 -0.70 -9.81
CA ILE A 66 6.29 -1.62 -9.19
C ILE A 66 5.68 -3.02 -9.08
N GLN A 67 4.40 -3.14 -8.69
CA GLN A 67 3.70 -4.44 -8.68
C GLN A 67 3.60 -5.04 -10.08
N LEU A 68 3.36 -4.22 -11.10
CA LEU A 68 3.41 -4.63 -12.51
C LEU A 68 4.76 -5.21 -12.91
N HIS A 69 5.85 -4.54 -12.52
CA HIS A 69 7.22 -5.02 -12.78
C HIS A 69 7.45 -6.42 -12.17
N PHE A 70 6.85 -6.70 -11.01
CA PHE A 70 6.90 -8.02 -10.37
C PHE A 70 5.79 -8.99 -10.82
N ASN A 71 5.05 -8.67 -11.89
CA ASN A 71 3.91 -9.46 -12.40
C ASN A 71 2.83 -9.77 -11.34
N ASN A 72 2.69 -8.92 -10.33
CA ASN A 72 1.66 -9.04 -9.30
C ASN A 72 0.39 -8.31 -9.74
N PHE A 73 -0.28 -8.84 -10.77
CA PHE A 73 -1.44 -8.20 -11.41
C PHE A 73 -2.59 -7.85 -10.45
N PRO A 74 -3.00 -8.71 -9.49
CA PRO A 74 -4.10 -8.36 -8.59
C PRO A 74 -3.82 -7.10 -7.75
N ASN A 75 -2.62 -7.01 -7.19
CA ASN A 75 -2.21 -5.88 -6.36
C ASN A 75 -1.97 -4.62 -7.20
N ALA A 76 -1.43 -4.79 -8.42
CA ALA A 76 -1.31 -3.70 -9.38
C ALA A 76 -2.68 -3.11 -9.75
N ILE A 77 -3.67 -3.94 -10.05
CA ILE A 77 -5.05 -3.49 -10.35
C ILE A 77 -5.62 -2.72 -9.16
N GLU A 78 -5.51 -3.27 -7.95
CA GLU A 78 -6.01 -2.63 -6.72
C GLU A 78 -5.41 -1.23 -6.53
N GLN A 79 -4.08 -1.12 -6.61
CA GLN A 79 -3.38 0.16 -6.45
C GLN A 79 -3.70 1.15 -7.57
N LEU A 80 -3.71 0.73 -8.82
CA LEU A 80 -4.02 1.60 -9.96
C LEU A 80 -5.46 2.12 -9.89
N LEU A 81 -6.45 1.28 -9.56
CA LEU A 81 -7.84 1.70 -9.38
C LEU A 81 -8.02 2.60 -8.16
N ALA A 82 -7.31 2.35 -7.06
CA ALA A 82 -7.32 3.23 -5.88
C ALA A 82 -6.78 4.62 -6.22
N ALA A 83 -5.64 4.69 -6.93
CA ALA A 83 -5.07 5.95 -7.39
C ALA A 83 -6.00 6.69 -8.35
N GLN A 84 -6.62 5.97 -9.31
CA GLN A 84 -7.59 6.54 -10.25
C GLN A 84 -8.78 7.17 -9.52
N LYS A 85 -9.42 6.41 -8.62
CA LYS A 85 -10.58 6.86 -7.85
C LYS A 85 -10.25 8.12 -7.06
N GLU A 86 -9.07 8.15 -6.45
CA GLU A 86 -8.62 9.28 -5.65
C GLU A 86 -8.37 10.52 -6.52
N ILE A 87 -7.68 10.39 -7.66
CA ILE A 87 -7.45 11.51 -8.59
C ILE A 87 -8.78 12.04 -9.13
N LEU A 88 -9.67 11.18 -9.61
CA LEU A 88 -10.96 11.60 -10.17
C LEU A 88 -11.88 12.26 -9.14
N SER A 89 -11.69 11.99 -7.84
CA SER A 89 -12.47 12.64 -6.77
C SER A 89 -12.30 14.16 -6.71
N PHE A 90 -11.24 14.71 -7.33
CA PHE A 90 -10.99 16.15 -7.40
C PHE A 90 -11.76 16.88 -8.52
N GLY A 91 -12.50 16.15 -9.37
CA GLY A 91 -13.40 16.73 -10.37
C GLY A 91 -12.70 17.72 -11.31
N THR A 92 -13.12 18.99 -11.30
CA THR A 92 -12.56 20.04 -12.16
C THR A 92 -11.19 20.56 -11.70
N ASN A 93 -10.76 20.26 -10.48
CA ASN A 93 -9.50 20.76 -9.91
C ASN A 93 -8.30 19.88 -10.31
N LEU A 94 -8.21 19.41 -11.55
CA LEU A 94 -7.12 18.57 -12.03
C LEU A 94 -6.07 19.38 -12.79
N THR A 95 -4.80 19.11 -12.49
CA THR A 95 -3.65 19.69 -13.19
C THR A 95 -3.25 18.83 -14.38
N LEU A 96 -2.44 19.36 -15.30
CA LEU A 96 -1.89 18.58 -16.42
C LEU A 96 -1.12 17.33 -15.94
N LYS A 97 -0.39 17.45 -14.83
CA LYS A 97 0.31 16.32 -14.20
C LYS A 97 -0.66 15.26 -13.68
N ASP A 98 -1.82 15.65 -13.16
CA ASP A 98 -2.85 14.69 -12.75
C ASP A 98 -3.41 13.91 -13.95
N PHE A 99 -3.65 14.58 -15.08
CA PHE A 99 -4.04 13.92 -16.34
C PHE A 99 -2.94 12.98 -16.86
N TYR A 100 -1.67 13.38 -16.79
CA TYR A 100 -0.55 12.48 -17.11
C TYR A 100 -0.52 11.23 -16.21
N PHE A 101 -0.80 11.35 -14.91
CA PHE A 101 -0.90 10.16 -14.06
C PHE A 101 -2.11 9.29 -14.41
N LEU A 102 -3.24 9.89 -14.83
CA LEU A 102 -4.38 9.11 -15.33
C LEU A 102 -4.02 8.35 -16.60
N THR A 103 -3.28 8.93 -17.55
CA THR A 103 -2.84 8.20 -18.75
C THR A 103 -1.93 7.03 -18.40
N LEU A 104 -1.01 7.20 -17.43
CA LEU A 104 -0.21 6.09 -16.90
C LEU A 104 -1.09 4.99 -16.29
N ILE A 105 -2.08 5.36 -15.46
CA ILE A 105 -2.97 4.39 -14.81
C ILE A 105 -3.76 3.59 -15.83
N TYR A 106 -4.42 4.26 -16.77
CA TYR A 106 -5.21 3.59 -17.81
C TYR A 106 -4.31 2.74 -18.73
N SER A 107 -3.12 3.21 -19.11
CA SER A 107 -2.17 2.42 -19.88
C SER A 107 -1.69 1.18 -19.11
N GLY A 108 -1.43 1.31 -17.81
CA GLY A 108 -1.09 0.19 -16.93
C GLY A 108 -2.22 -0.84 -16.84
N LEU A 109 -3.46 -0.38 -16.62
CA LEU A 109 -4.65 -1.25 -16.60
C LEU A 109 -4.88 -1.95 -17.94
N GLY A 110 -4.75 -1.23 -19.06
CA GLY A 110 -4.87 -1.81 -20.40
C GLY A 110 -3.91 -2.97 -20.62
N ARG A 111 -2.64 -2.80 -20.23
CA ARG A 111 -1.62 -3.86 -20.30
C ARG A 111 -1.97 -5.07 -19.44
N ILE A 112 -2.56 -4.86 -18.27
CA ILE A 112 -2.97 -5.96 -17.38
C ILE A 112 -4.14 -6.72 -17.98
N TYR A 113 -5.15 -6.01 -18.49
CA TYR A 113 -6.34 -6.62 -19.08
C TYR A 113 -5.99 -7.42 -20.33
N GLU A 114 -5.12 -6.90 -21.19
CA GLU A 114 -4.58 -7.62 -22.34
C GLU A 114 -3.85 -8.91 -21.93
N LYS A 115 -3.06 -8.88 -20.85
CA LYS A 115 -2.41 -10.09 -20.31
C LYS A 115 -3.37 -11.11 -19.71
N ASN A 116 -4.53 -10.65 -19.24
CA ASN A 116 -5.58 -11.48 -18.69
C ASN A 116 -6.62 -11.90 -19.75
N ASP A 117 -6.37 -11.61 -21.03
CA ASP A 117 -7.26 -11.93 -22.16
C ASP A 117 -8.63 -11.20 -22.10
N ASP A 118 -8.71 -10.08 -21.35
CA ASP A 118 -9.88 -9.22 -21.25
C ASP A 118 -9.74 -8.04 -22.22
N ILE A 119 -9.83 -8.35 -23.52
CA ILE A 119 -9.53 -7.42 -24.62
C ILE A 119 -10.48 -6.22 -24.64
N GLU A 120 -11.76 -6.40 -24.27
CA GLU A 120 -12.72 -5.29 -24.20
C GLU A 120 -12.33 -4.24 -23.15
N LYS A 121 -11.93 -4.66 -21.95
CA LYS A 121 -11.44 -3.73 -20.93
C LYS A 121 -10.10 -3.11 -21.32
N ALA A 122 -9.24 -3.85 -22.02
CA ALA A 122 -7.99 -3.32 -22.53
C ALA A 122 -8.24 -2.19 -23.55
N ALA A 123 -9.12 -2.43 -24.52
CA ALA A 123 -9.54 -1.43 -25.51
C ALA A 123 -10.09 -0.17 -24.83
N TYR A 124 -11.05 -0.33 -23.90
CA TYR A 124 -11.62 0.79 -23.15
C TYR A 124 -10.55 1.60 -22.39
N ALA A 125 -9.61 0.91 -21.74
CA ALA A 125 -8.55 1.58 -21.00
C ALA A 125 -7.63 2.37 -21.94
N TYR A 126 -7.21 1.81 -23.07
CA TYR A 126 -6.37 2.53 -24.03
C TYR A 126 -7.11 3.69 -24.72
N GLU A 127 -8.41 3.56 -24.99
CA GLU A 127 -9.23 4.67 -25.51
C GLU A 127 -9.28 5.84 -24.54
N LYS A 128 -9.41 5.55 -23.23
CA LYS A 128 -9.35 6.60 -22.20
C LYS A 128 -8.01 7.32 -22.18
N VAL A 129 -6.91 6.63 -22.47
CA VAL A 129 -5.60 7.29 -22.61
C VAL A 129 -5.62 8.27 -23.78
N VAL A 130 -6.07 7.82 -24.95
CA VAL A 130 -6.14 8.65 -26.16
C VAL A 130 -7.04 9.87 -25.94
N GLU A 131 -8.24 9.69 -25.37
CA GLU A 131 -9.18 10.76 -25.05
C GLU A 131 -8.53 11.83 -24.15
N ILE A 132 -7.81 11.41 -23.10
CA ILE A 132 -7.12 12.35 -22.20
C ILE A 132 -6.00 13.08 -22.95
N CYS A 133 -5.21 12.36 -23.74
CA CYS A 133 -4.09 12.96 -24.47
C CYS A 133 -4.57 13.99 -25.50
N GLU A 134 -5.59 13.67 -26.30
CA GLU A 134 -6.17 14.59 -27.29
C GLU A 134 -6.81 15.82 -26.61
N THR A 135 -7.61 15.61 -25.55
CA THR A 135 -8.32 16.71 -24.88
C THR A 135 -7.42 17.63 -24.06
N LYS A 136 -6.23 17.17 -23.67
CA LYS A 136 -5.25 17.93 -22.87
C LYS A 136 -4.00 18.31 -23.65
N ASP A 137 -3.95 18.03 -24.95
CA ASP A 137 -2.80 18.27 -25.83
C ASP A 137 -1.50 17.65 -25.28
N ILE A 138 -1.60 16.45 -24.70
CA ILE A 138 -0.45 15.66 -24.26
C ILE A 138 0.02 14.81 -25.45
N ARG A 139 1.10 15.24 -26.11
CA ARG A 139 1.59 14.59 -27.34
C ARG A 139 2.60 13.47 -27.09
N THR A 140 3.24 13.46 -25.93
CA THR A 140 4.27 12.47 -25.59
C THR A 140 3.74 11.05 -25.74
N ARG A 141 4.34 10.25 -26.63
CA ARG A 141 3.95 8.84 -26.92
C ARG A 141 2.51 8.67 -27.43
N LEU A 142 1.88 9.72 -27.93
CA LEU A 142 0.49 9.66 -28.42
C LEU A 142 0.34 8.64 -29.57
N ALA A 143 1.30 8.58 -30.49
CA ALA A 143 1.33 7.57 -31.57
C ALA A 143 1.27 6.13 -31.04
N TRP A 144 2.04 5.83 -29.98
CA TRP A 144 1.98 4.53 -29.30
C TRP A 144 0.61 4.23 -28.70
N HIS A 145 -0.05 5.23 -28.13
CA HIS A 145 -1.39 5.07 -27.57
C HIS A 145 -2.43 4.77 -28.65
N TYR A 146 -2.33 5.40 -29.83
CA TYR A 146 -3.17 5.05 -30.96
C TYR A 146 -2.97 3.60 -31.42
N ILE A 147 -1.72 3.14 -31.50
CA ILE A 147 -1.41 1.74 -31.88
C ILE A 147 -2.02 0.75 -30.89
N ASN A 148 -1.95 1.02 -29.59
CA ASN A 148 -2.54 0.13 -28.59
C ASN A 148 -4.06 0.00 -28.75
N VAL A 149 -4.76 1.10 -29.08
CA VAL A 149 -6.20 1.06 -29.38
C VAL A 149 -6.45 0.29 -30.67
N GLY A 150 -5.71 0.59 -31.74
CA GLY A 150 -5.82 -0.11 -33.02
C GLY A 150 -5.62 -1.62 -32.89
N ASN A 151 -4.57 -2.04 -32.18
CA ASN A 151 -4.29 -3.44 -31.91
C ASN A 151 -5.38 -4.10 -31.06
N SER A 152 -5.94 -3.39 -30.08
CA SER A 152 -7.05 -3.92 -29.27
C SER A 152 -8.31 -4.11 -30.12
N TYR A 153 -8.57 -3.21 -31.07
CA TYR A 153 -9.68 -3.38 -32.00
C TYR A 153 -9.46 -4.50 -33.01
N MET A 154 -8.23 -4.69 -33.48
CA MET A 154 -7.86 -5.87 -34.28
C MET A 154 -8.12 -7.17 -33.51
N ALA A 155 -7.75 -7.23 -32.23
CA ALA A 155 -8.00 -8.40 -31.38
C ALA A 155 -9.50 -8.64 -31.06
N LEU A 156 -10.36 -7.64 -31.25
CA LEU A 156 -11.82 -7.76 -31.16
C LEU A 156 -12.49 -8.03 -32.52
N ASP A 157 -11.71 -8.33 -33.56
CA ASP A 157 -12.18 -8.46 -34.96
C ASP A 157 -12.91 -7.21 -35.49
N ARG A 158 -12.66 -6.04 -34.90
CA ARG A 158 -13.24 -4.73 -35.28
C ARG A 158 -12.27 -3.96 -36.19
N ILE A 159 -11.93 -4.57 -37.32
CA ILE A 159 -10.90 -4.06 -38.26
C ILE A 159 -11.19 -2.63 -38.72
N THR A 160 -12.44 -2.31 -39.07
CA THR A 160 -12.82 -0.97 -39.56
C THR A 160 -12.61 0.12 -38.51
N ASP A 161 -12.76 -0.22 -37.23
CA ASP A 161 -12.61 0.71 -36.12
C ASP A 161 -11.14 0.92 -35.75
N ALA A 162 -10.26 -0.02 -36.11
CA ALA A 162 -8.82 0.08 -35.89
C ALA A 162 -8.12 1.06 -36.86
N ILE A 163 -8.58 1.11 -38.13
CA ILE A 163 -7.95 1.92 -39.20
C ILE A 163 -7.76 3.39 -38.81
N PRO A 164 -8.77 4.12 -38.29
CA PRO A 164 -8.61 5.53 -37.93
C PRO A 164 -7.50 5.77 -36.91
N TYR A 165 -7.29 4.84 -35.97
CA TYR A 165 -6.24 4.97 -34.97
C TYR A 165 -4.85 4.76 -35.57
N PHE A 166 -4.67 3.78 -36.45
CA PHE A 166 -3.38 3.61 -37.13
C PHE A 166 -3.05 4.80 -38.04
N LEU A 167 -4.04 5.36 -38.76
CA LEU A 167 -3.85 6.59 -39.55
C LEU A 167 -3.44 7.77 -38.66
N LYS A 168 -4.12 7.98 -37.52
CA LYS A 168 -3.72 9.00 -36.54
C LYS A 168 -2.30 8.80 -36.01
N SER A 169 -1.83 7.55 -35.86
CA SER A 169 -0.45 7.27 -35.47
C SER A 169 0.54 7.69 -36.55
N VAL A 170 0.24 7.40 -37.81
CA VAL A 170 1.07 7.77 -38.97
C VAL A 170 1.16 9.30 -39.11
N ASP A 171 0.03 10.00 -38.96
CA ASP A 171 -0.06 11.46 -39.11
C ASP A 171 0.49 12.24 -37.89
N SER A 172 0.88 11.56 -36.82
CA SER A 172 1.29 12.21 -35.57
C SER A 172 2.69 12.82 -35.67
N ASP A 173 2.81 14.15 -35.74
CA ASP A 173 4.06 14.95 -35.85
C ASP A 173 5.10 14.81 -34.70
N ASP A 174 4.98 13.86 -33.78
CA ASP A 174 5.96 13.65 -32.70
C ASP A 174 7.19 12.87 -33.21
N ASP A 175 8.34 13.53 -33.31
CA ASP A 175 9.63 12.98 -33.77
C ASP A 175 10.11 11.79 -32.91
N HIS A 176 9.68 11.69 -31.65
CA HIS A 176 10.09 10.59 -30.76
C HIS A 176 9.31 9.28 -31.01
N SER A 177 8.45 9.26 -32.03
CA SER A 177 7.52 8.17 -32.31
C SER A 177 7.71 7.50 -33.67
N GLN A 178 8.83 7.69 -34.38
CA GLN A 178 9.06 7.09 -35.71
C GLN A 178 8.84 5.57 -35.73
N TYR A 179 9.30 4.85 -34.70
CA TYR A 179 9.07 3.41 -34.57
C TYR A 179 7.58 3.06 -34.49
N ALA A 180 6.81 3.87 -33.76
CA ALA A 180 5.37 3.72 -33.66
C ALA A 180 4.71 3.93 -35.03
N ARG A 181 5.14 4.93 -35.80
CA ARG A 181 4.64 5.17 -37.16
C ARG A 181 4.94 3.99 -38.09
N ALA A 182 6.17 3.47 -38.06
CA ALA A 182 6.57 2.29 -38.82
C ALA A 182 5.68 1.07 -38.49
N SER A 183 5.44 0.83 -37.20
CA SER A 183 4.54 -0.23 -36.73
C SER A 183 3.10 -0.01 -37.19
N ALA A 184 2.60 1.23 -37.16
CA ALA A 184 1.26 1.56 -37.63
C ALA A 184 1.08 1.33 -39.14
N TYR A 185 2.09 1.66 -39.95
CA TYR A 185 2.10 1.32 -41.37
C TYR A 185 2.08 -0.20 -41.59
N GLY A 186 2.86 -0.96 -40.83
CA GLY A 186 2.81 -2.42 -40.87
C GLY A 186 1.42 -2.97 -40.57
N SER A 187 0.77 -2.47 -39.51
CA SER A 187 -0.61 -2.85 -39.16
C SER A 187 -1.63 -2.46 -40.22
N LEU A 188 -1.52 -1.27 -40.84
CA LEU A 188 -2.35 -0.88 -41.97
C LEU A 188 -2.15 -1.80 -43.16
N GLY A 189 -0.90 -2.12 -43.50
CA GLY A 189 -0.61 -3.08 -44.57
C GLY A 189 -1.26 -4.44 -44.32
N TYR A 190 -1.19 -4.95 -43.09
CA TYR A 190 -1.86 -6.19 -42.71
C TYR A 190 -3.39 -6.10 -42.84
N ILE A 191 -4.00 -5.01 -42.36
CA ILE A 191 -5.45 -4.77 -42.51
C ILE A 191 -5.87 -4.77 -43.97
N PHE A 192 -5.15 -4.05 -44.83
CA PHE A 192 -5.50 -3.96 -46.25
C PHE A 192 -5.28 -5.29 -46.98
N LEU A 193 -4.34 -6.12 -46.51
CA LEU A 193 -4.16 -7.48 -46.99
C LEU A 193 -5.39 -8.35 -46.66
N GLU A 194 -5.91 -8.29 -45.43
CA GLU A 194 -7.14 -9.00 -45.05
C GLU A 194 -8.41 -8.47 -45.75
N LEU A 195 -8.37 -7.24 -46.28
CA LEU A 195 -9.43 -6.65 -47.09
C LEU A 195 -9.30 -6.95 -48.60
N ASP A 196 -8.43 -7.90 -48.98
CA ASP A 196 -8.13 -8.26 -50.37
C ASP A 196 -7.61 -7.08 -51.23
N ARG A 197 -6.87 -6.14 -50.62
CA ARG A 197 -6.27 -4.97 -51.28
C ARG A 197 -4.75 -5.09 -51.30
N GLN A 198 -4.24 -6.13 -51.97
CA GLN A 198 -2.83 -6.52 -51.91
C GLN A 198 -1.86 -5.43 -52.41
N GLU A 199 -2.22 -4.68 -53.46
CA GLU A 199 -1.33 -3.62 -53.98
C GLU A 199 -1.16 -2.48 -52.97
N GLU A 200 -2.23 -2.08 -52.29
CA GLU A 200 -2.18 -1.06 -51.24
C GLU A 200 -1.47 -1.57 -50.00
N ALA A 201 -1.70 -2.83 -49.61
CA ALA A 201 -0.97 -3.48 -48.53
C ALA A 201 0.56 -3.41 -48.76
N LEU A 202 1.01 -3.73 -49.98
CA LEU A 202 2.42 -3.64 -50.36
C LEU A 202 2.98 -2.23 -50.22
N THR A 203 2.21 -1.19 -50.59
CA THR A 203 2.66 0.21 -50.40
C THR A 203 2.87 0.54 -48.93
N PHE A 204 1.96 0.13 -48.05
CA PHE A 204 2.12 0.34 -46.61
C PHE A 204 3.30 -0.44 -46.03
N PHE A 205 3.55 -1.66 -46.51
CA PHE A 205 4.74 -2.42 -46.12
C PHE A 205 6.05 -1.76 -46.56
N ASP A 206 6.06 -1.12 -47.74
CA ASP A 206 7.21 -0.34 -48.24
C ASP A 206 7.50 0.88 -47.37
N GLU A 207 6.47 1.63 -46.97
CA GLU A 207 6.61 2.75 -46.02
C GLU A 207 7.10 2.27 -44.64
N ALA A 208 6.54 1.15 -44.14
CA ALA A 208 6.97 0.57 -42.86
C ALA A 208 8.45 0.17 -42.89
N ASP A 209 8.88 -0.59 -43.91
CA ASP A 209 10.26 -1.06 -44.06
C ASP A 209 11.24 0.12 -44.21
N SER A 210 10.88 1.16 -44.97
CA SER A 210 11.69 2.37 -45.11
C SER A 210 11.94 3.04 -43.75
N LEU A 211 10.87 3.27 -42.98
CA LEU A 211 10.97 3.88 -41.65
C LEU A 211 11.73 3.02 -40.66
N TYR A 212 11.52 1.70 -40.66
CA TYR A 212 12.30 0.81 -39.79
C TYR A 212 13.80 0.92 -40.09
N ARG A 213 14.20 0.90 -41.37
CA ARG A 213 15.61 1.03 -41.79
C ARG A 213 16.23 2.39 -41.47
N GLU A 214 15.45 3.47 -41.45
CA GLU A 214 15.93 4.77 -41.00
C GLU A 214 16.25 4.79 -39.49
N ILE A 215 15.50 4.02 -38.69
CA ILE A 215 15.68 3.93 -37.24
C ILE A 215 16.81 2.97 -36.87
N THR A 216 16.76 1.75 -37.43
CA THR A 216 17.70 0.66 -37.12
C THR A 216 17.73 -0.37 -38.24
N ASN A 217 18.91 -0.93 -38.48
CA ASN A 217 19.04 -2.08 -39.39
C ASN A 217 18.98 -3.43 -38.67
N ASP A 218 18.84 -3.44 -37.33
CA ASP A 218 18.94 -4.62 -36.49
C ASP A 218 17.58 -5.02 -35.85
N ASP A 219 16.45 -4.68 -36.48
CA ASP A 219 15.11 -5.12 -36.04
C ASP A 219 14.60 -6.30 -36.87
N ASP A 220 15.31 -7.43 -36.76
CA ASP A 220 14.99 -8.68 -37.46
C ASP A 220 13.55 -9.15 -37.21
N TYR A 221 12.97 -8.83 -36.06
CA TYR A 221 11.57 -9.17 -35.75
C TYR A 221 10.61 -8.45 -36.70
N SER A 222 10.68 -7.11 -36.74
CA SER A 222 9.81 -6.31 -37.60
C SER A 222 10.02 -6.63 -39.08
N PHE A 223 11.28 -6.80 -39.51
CA PHE A 223 11.59 -7.19 -40.89
C PHE A 223 11.04 -8.58 -41.25
N SER A 224 11.13 -9.55 -40.34
CA SER A 224 10.59 -10.89 -40.58
C SER A 224 9.06 -10.88 -40.76
N VAL A 225 8.35 -10.13 -39.91
CA VAL A 225 6.89 -10.01 -39.97
C VAL A 225 6.45 -9.35 -41.28
N ILE A 226 7.07 -8.22 -41.65
CA ILE A 226 6.74 -7.50 -42.88
C ILE A 226 7.04 -8.35 -44.13
N GLU A 227 8.20 -9.02 -44.19
CA GLU A 227 8.53 -9.89 -45.32
C GLU A 227 7.58 -11.09 -45.42
N ALA A 228 7.09 -11.65 -44.30
CA ALA A 228 6.08 -12.70 -44.34
C ALA A 228 4.76 -12.19 -44.94
N TRP A 229 4.29 -11.00 -44.54
CA TRP A 229 3.07 -10.40 -45.10
C TRP A 229 3.21 -10.00 -46.57
N ARG A 230 4.36 -9.43 -46.96
CA ARG A 230 4.70 -9.22 -48.39
C ARG A 230 4.69 -10.53 -49.16
N GLY A 231 5.21 -11.60 -48.56
CA GLY A 231 5.19 -12.96 -49.09
C GLY A 231 3.80 -13.41 -49.47
N ARG A 232 2.86 -13.31 -48.52
CA ARG A 232 1.42 -13.59 -48.72
C ARG A 232 0.82 -12.71 -49.83
N ALA A 233 0.99 -11.40 -49.74
CA ALA A 233 0.46 -10.45 -50.73
C ALA A 233 0.93 -10.75 -52.16
N TYR A 234 2.22 -11.08 -52.34
CA TYR A 234 2.74 -11.44 -53.65
C TYR A 234 2.23 -12.79 -54.18
N ILE A 235 2.00 -13.78 -53.32
CA ILE A 235 1.41 -15.06 -53.74
C ILE A 235 -0.04 -14.85 -54.19
N GLU A 236 -0.85 -14.11 -53.43
CA GLU A 236 -2.24 -13.78 -53.78
C GLU A 236 -2.35 -13.01 -55.10
N LEU A 237 -1.38 -12.15 -55.40
CA LEU A 237 -1.25 -11.46 -56.70
C LEU A 237 -0.73 -12.35 -57.84
N GLY A 238 -0.49 -13.65 -57.61
CA GLY A 238 0.09 -14.59 -58.58
C GLY A 238 1.58 -14.37 -58.87
N LYS A 239 2.27 -13.51 -58.11
CA LYS A 239 3.72 -13.23 -58.21
C LYS A 239 4.52 -14.19 -57.33
N THR A 240 4.27 -15.49 -57.48
CA THR A 240 4.77 -16.58 -56.64
C THR A 240 6.27 -16.53 -56.34
N LYS A 241 7.11 -16.33 -57.36
CA LYS A 241 8.58 -16.30 -57.18
C LYS A 241 9.03 -15.16 -56.25
N LYS A 242 8.36 -14.01 -56.31
CA LYS A 242 8.64 -12.90 -55.39
C LYS A 242 8.16 -13.24 -53.98
N GLY A 243 6.95 -13.79 -53.86
CA GLY A 243 6.39 -14.19 -52.57
C GLY A 243 7.24 -15.22 -51.82
N LEU A 244 7.70 -16.28 -52.50
CA LEU A 244 8.59 -17.28 -51.91
C LEU A 244 9.95 -16.70 -51.49
N ASN A 245 10.48 -15.72 -52.23
CA ASN A 245 11.72 -15.03 -51.85
C ASN A 245 11.53 -14.18 -50.59
N CYS A 246 10.37 -13.53 -50.43
CA CYS A 246 10.02 -12.80 -49.21
C CYS A 246 9.90 -13.75 -48.01
N TYR A 247 9.22 -14.89 -48.14
CA TYR A 247 9.18 -15.90 -47.07
C TYR A 247 10.56 -16.44 -46.70
N LYS A 248 11.47 -16.59 -47.68
CA LYS A 248 12.85 -16.98 -47.41
C LYS A 248 13.57 -15.95 -46.53
N LYS A 249 13.48 -14.66 -46.86
CA LYS A 249 14.04 -13.59 -46.02
C LYS A 249 13.40 -13.58 -44.64
N ALA A 250 12.08 -13.76 -44.56
CA ALA A 250 11.37 -13.82 -43.28
C ALA A 250 11.89 -14.96 -42.39
N LEU A 251 12.16 -16.15 -42.97
CA LEU A 251 12.80 -17.26 -42.27
C LEU A 251 14.20 -16.89 -41.79
N GLU A 252 15.05 -16.30 -42.65
CA GLU A 252 16.41 -15.91 -42.31
C GLU A 252 16.45 -14.95 -41.10
N HIS A 253 15.60 -13.93 -41.09
CA HIS A 253 15.47 -13.01 -39.96
C HIS A 253 14.94 -13.71 -38.70
N SER A 254 13.89 -14.52 -38.82
CA SER A 254 13.31 -15.25 -37.67
C SER A 254 14.27 -16.28 -37.07
N GLU A 255 15.13 -16.92 -37.87
CA GLU A 255 16.15 -17.86 -37.39
C GLU A 255 17.26 -17.15 -36.61
N GLN A 256 17.64 -15.93 -37.02
CA GLN A 256 18.67 -15.14 -36.33
C GLN A 256 18.27 -14.76 -34.90
N ILE A 257 17.00 -14.40 -34.68
CA ILE A 257 16.47 -14.01 -33.35
C ILE A 257 15.83 -15.17 -32.58
N GLU A 258 15.87 -16.39 -33.12
CA GLU A 258 15.21 -17.57 -32.56
C GLU A 258 13.70 -17.37 -32.27
N ASP A 259 12.98 -16.65 -33.14
CA ASP A 259 11.52 -16.49 -33.02
C ASP A 259 10.80 -17.75 -33.51
N PHE A 260 10.75 -18.76 -32.64
CA PHE A 260 10.13 -20.04 -32.97
C PHE A 260 8.64 -19.94 -33.28
N LYS A 261 7.93 -18.91 -32.79
CA LYS A 261 6.51 -18.71 -33.12
C LYS A 261 6.37 -18.31 -34.59
N GLN A 262 7.16 -17.31 -35.01
CA GLN A 262 7.13 -16.84 -36.37
C GLN A 262 7.67 -17.90 -37.36
N LEU A 263 8.70 -18.65 -36.97
CA LEU A 263 9.19 -19.79 -37.77
C LEU A 263 8.12 -20.86 -37.97
N THR A 264 7.37 -21.23 -36.92
CA THR A 264 6.24 -22.16 -37.04
C THR A 264 5.19 -21.66 -38.03
N ASN A 265 4.82 -20.38 -37.94
CA ASN A 265 3.84 -19.76 -38.82
C ASN A 265 4.31 -19.76 -40.29
N ILE A 266 5.53 -19.27 -40.55
CA ILE A 266 6.07 -19.20 -41.91
C ILE A 266 6.19 -20.59 -42.53
N CYS A 267 6.72 -21.57 -41.79
CA CYS A 267 6.80 -22.95 -42.26
C CYS A 267 5.41 -23.57 -42.50
N GLY A 268 4.41 -23.24 -41.69
CA GLY A 268 3.02 -23.67 -41.90
C GLY A 268 2.46 -23.14 -43.22
N VAL A 269 2.57 -21.83 -43.46
CA VAL A 269 2.10 -21.20 -44.70
C VAL A 269 2.81 -21.76 -45.94
N LEU A 270 4.13 -22.00 -45.85
CA LEU A 270 4.87 -22.63 -46.95
C LEU A 270 4.42 -24.09 -47.17
N ALA A 271 4.14 -24.85 -46.10
CA ALA A 271 3.64 -26.21 -46.21
C ALA A 271 2.28 -26.25 -46.93
N ASP A 272 1.35 -25.37 -46.55
CA ASP A 272 0.04 -25.23 -47.18
C ASP A 272 0.17 -24.85 -48.66
N TYR A 273 0.99 -23.85 -48.96
CA TYR A 273 1.27 -23.44 -50.34
C TYR A 273 1.83 -24.59 -51.20
N TYR A 274 2.81 -25.35 -50.70
CA TYR A 274 3.37 -26.48 -51.44
C TYR A 274 2.38 -27.65 -51.59
N ALA A 275 1.47 -27.82 -50.63
CA ALA A 275 0.40 -28.80 -50.72
C ALA A 275 -0.62 -28.42 -51.81
N ASP A 276 -0.98 -27.13 -51.89
CA ASP A 276 -1.93 -26.60 -52.89
C ASP A 276 -1.42 -26.77 -54.32
N ILE A 277 -0.11 -26.66 -54.55
CA ILE A 277 0.51 -26.93 -55.86
C ILE A 277 0.89 -28.39 -56.07
N GLU A 278 0.37 -29.30 -55.23
CA GLU A 278 0.58 -30.75 -55.26
C GLU A 278 2.05 -31.20 -55.11
N SER A 279 2.91 -30.33 -54.56
CA SER A 279 4.32 -30.59 -54.26
C SER A 279 4.45 -31.22 -52.87
N TYR A 280 3.89 -32.42 -52.71
CA TYR A 280 3.72 -33.06 -51.40
C TYR A 280 5.03 -33.32 -50.65
N LYS A 281 6.15 -33.48 -51.35
CA LYS A 281 7.46 -33.70 -50.71
C LYS A 281 7.93 -32.44 -49.98
N GLU A 282 7.88 -31.30 -50.65
CA GLU A 282 8.24 -29.99 -50.11
C GLU A 282 7.27 -29.60 -48.99
N ALA A 283 5.96 -29.82 -49.20
CA ALA A 283 4.94 -29.60 -48.19
C ALA A 283 5.25 -30.38 -46.89
N TYR A 284 5.60 -31.65 -47.03
CA TYR A 284 5.96 -32.50 -45.89
C TYR A 284 7.21 -32.01 -45.14
N GLU A 285 8.25 -31.57 -45.85
CA GLU A 285 9.46 -31.03 -45.22
C GLU A 285 9.18 -29.75 -44.42
N TYR A 286 8.39 -28.82 -44.98
CA TYR A 286 7.98 -27.61 -44.25
C TYR A 286 7.05 -27.91 -43.08
N LEU A 287 6.14 -28.87 -43.22
CA LEU A 287 5.29 -29.32 -42.11
C LEU A 287 6.12 -29.92 -40.97
N LYS A 288 7.17 -30.68 -41.29
CA LYS A 288 8.11 -31.23 -40.31
C LYS A 288 8.88 -30.12 -39.59
N LEU A 289 9.33 -29.09 -40.31
CA LEU A 289 9.98 -27.91 -39.72
C LEU A 289 9.02 -27.11 -38.83
N SER A 290 7.79 -26.86 -39.29
CA SER A 290 6.77 -26.16 -38.51
C SER A 290 6.51 -26.85 -37.16
N ASN A 291 6.36 -28.18 -37.18
CA ASN A 291 6.21 -29.01 -35.97
C ASN A 291 7.45 -28.99 -35.07
N LEU A 292 8.65 -28.98 -35.65
CA LEU A 292 9.90 -28.88 -34.89
C LEU A 292 9.97 -27.53 -34.16
N TYR A 293 9.68 -26.43 -34.85
CA TYR A 293 9.68 -25.10 -34.27
C TYR A 293 8.56 -24.93 -33.24
N ALA A 294 7.38 -25.54 -33.46
CA ALA A 294 6.27 -25.48 -32.51
C ALA A 294 6.67 -26.11 -31.16
N LYS A 295 7.37 -27.26 -31.20
CA LYS A 295 7.93 -27.90 -30.00
C LYS A 295 9.00 -27.05 -29.31
N LYS A 296 9.83 -26.34 -30.08
CA LYS A 296 10.83 -25.42 -29.50
C LYS A 296 10.16 -24.23 -28.82
N TYR A 297 9.13 -23.66 -29.44
CA TYR A 297 8.33 -22.57 -28.89
C TYR A 297 7.63 -22.97 -27.59
N GLU A 298 6.98 -24.13 -27.56
CA GLU A 298 6.33 -24.68 -26.36
C GLU A 298 7.32 -24.82 -25.21
N LYS A 299 8.49 -25.42 -25.47
CA LYS A 299 9.56 -25.56 -24.47
C LYS A 299 10.08 -24.20 -23.97
N GLN A 300 10.16 -23.19 -24.84
CA GLN A 300 10.58 -21.84 -24.47
C GLN A 300 9.53 -21.17 -23.57
N GLN A 301 8.25 -21.32 -23.88
CA GLN A 301 7.13 -20.83 -23.08
C GLN A 301 7.09 -21.50 -21.69
N ASP A 302 7.27 -22.82 -21.63
CA ASP A 302 7.31 -23.56 -20.36
C ASP A 302 8.46 -23.08 -19.46
N LYS A 303 9.66 -22.91 -20.03
CA LYS A 303 10.82 -22.38 -19.30
C LYS A 303 10.56 -20.96 -18.78
N LYS A 304 9.90 -20.12 -19.57
CA LYS A 304 9.50 -18.76 -19.16
C LYS A 304 8.48 -18.80 -18.02
N ARG A 305 7.43 -19.62 -18.14
CA ARG A 305 6.39 -19.80 -17.13
C ARG A 305 6.95 -20.35 -15.82
N GLN A 306 7.89 -21.30 -15.88
CA GLN A 306 8.57 -21.82 -14.69
C GLN A 306 9.36 -20.73 -13.97
N LYS A 307 10.11 -19.90 -14.71
CA LYS A 307 10.87 -18.78 -14.15
C LYS A 307 9.94 -17.71 -13.53
N GLU A 308 8.81 -17.41 -14.18
CA GLU A 308 7.80 -16.48 -13.63
C GLU A 308 7.19 -16.99 -12.32
N LEU A 309 6.89 -18.30 -12.24
CA LEU A 309 6.40 -18.92 -11.01
C LEU A 309 7.44 -18.86 -9.88
N GLU A 310 8.70 -19.17 -10.16
CA GLU A 310 9.80 -19.12 -9.18
C GLU A 310 9.94 -17.71 -8.57
N VAL A 311 9.99 -16.67 -9.40
CA VAL A 311 10.04 -15.27 -8.95
C VAL A 311 8.83 -14.92 -8.08
N LYS A 312 7.63 -15.38 -8.47
CA LYS A 312 6.41 -15.15 -7.69
C LYS A 312 6.45 -15.82 -6.32
N TYR A 313 6.95 -17.06 -6.24
CA TYR A 313 7.11 -17.78 -4.97
C TYR A 313 8.12 -17.09 -4.05
N GLU A 314 9.29 -16.70 -4.57
CA GLU A 314 10.29 -15.96 -3.78
C GLU A 314 9.74 -14.63 -3.22
N ALA A 315 8.98 -13.89 -4.04
CA ALA A 315 8.36 -12.64 -3.62
C ALA A 315 7.31 -12.87 -2.51
N MET A 316 6.52 -13.95 -2.62
CA MET A 316 5.56 -14.34 -1.58
C MET A 316 6.26 -14.73 -0.27
N GLU A 317 7.35 -15.48 -0.32
CA GLU A 317 8.12 -15.86 0.88
C GLU A 317 8.72 -14.63 1.58
N LYS A 318 9.38 -13.74 0.84
CA LYS A 318 9.95 -12.50 1.41
C LYS A 318 8.88 -11.62 2.04
N LYS A 319 7.70 -11.52 1.42
CA LYS A 319 6.57 -10.76 1.99
C LYS A 319 6.11 -11.38 3.31
N LYS A 320 5.96 -12.72 3.35
CA LYS A 320 5.55 -13.44 4.57
C LYS A 320 6.59 -13.27 5.69
N GLU A 321 7.87 -13.31 5.37
CA GLU A 321 8.95 -13.07 6.33
C GLU A 321 8.91 -11.63 6.88
N ALA A 322 8.73 -10.64 6.01
CA ALA A 322 8.60 -9.23 6.41
C ALA A 322 7.38 -9.00 7.32
N ASP A 323 6.24 -9.62 7.01
CA ASP A 323 5.03 -9.53 7.83
C ASP A 323 5.25 -10.18 9.22
N MET A 324 5.94 -11.31 9.28
CA MET A 324 6.30 -11.98 10.55
C MET A 324 7.23 -11.10 11.41
N LEU A 325 8.27 -10.53 10.81
CA LEU A 325 9.19 -9.62 11.51
C LEU A 325 8.48 -8.37 12.04
N LYS A 326 7.50 -7.85 11.30
CA LYS A 326 6.70 -6.70 11.72
C LYS A 326 5.82 -7.02 12.93
N ILE A 327 5.20 -8.21 12.96
CA ILE A 327 4.43 -8.68 14.11
C ILE A 327 5.33 -8.82 15.34
N GLU A 328 6.51 -9.44 15.18
CA GLU A 328 7.47 -9.63 16.26
C GLU A 328 7.99 -8.29 16.81
N ALA A 329 8.37 -7.35 15.94
CA ALA A 329 8.79 -6.02 16.33
C ALA A 329 7.70 -5.26 17.11
N THR A 330 6.45 -5.40 16.69
CA THR A 330 5.30 -4.80 17.39
C THR A 330 5.11 -5.42 18.79
N ARG A 331 5.24 -6.75 18.90
CA ARG A 331 5.16 -7.46 20.18
C ARG A 331 6.25 -7.03 21.16
N LEU A 332 7.50 -6.95 20.70
CA LEU A 332 8.63 -6.48 21.51
C LEU A 332 8.45 -5.03 21.96
N ARG A 333 7.92 -4.17 21.08
CA ARG A 333 7.62 -2.77 21.40
C ARG A 333 6.56 -2.65 22.49
N LEU A 334 5.48 -3.43 22.42
CA LEU A 334 4.46 -3.47 23.47
C LEU A 334 5.04 -3.95 24.81
N LYS A 335 5.86 -5.01 24.80
CA LYS A 335 6.53 -5.54 26.00
C LYS A 335 7.44 -4.48 26.65
N ALA A 336 8.24 -3.76 25.85
CA ALA A 336 9.12 -2.71 26.36
C ALA A 336 8.34 -1.54 26.98
N LEU A 337 7.22 -1.13 26.37
CA LEU A 337 6.34 -0.10 26.93
C LEU A 337 5.72 -0.53 28.27
N ARG A 338 5.33 -1.79 28.42
CA ARG A 338 4.81 -2.32 29.70
C ARG A 338 5.85 -2.28 30.81
N ALA A 339 7.08 -2.71 30.53
CA ALA A 339 8.16 -2.70 31.51
C ALA A 339 8.50 -1.30 32.04
N GLN A 340 8.26 -0.24 31.26
CA GLN A 340 8.51 1.16 31.67
C GLN A 340 7.47 1.74 32.63
N MET A 341 6.29 1.12 32.80
CA MET A 341 5.21 1.66 33.65
C MET A 341 5.41 1.39 35.16
N ASN A 342 6.24 0.40 35.50
CA ASN A 342 6.33 -0.18 36.85
C ASN A 342 7.12 0.62 37.95
N PRO A 343 8.00 1.62 37.70
CA PRO A 343 8.83 2.18 38.79
C PRO A 343 8.12 3.14 39.76
N HIS A 344 7.16 3.94 39.29
CA HIS A 344 6.65 5.08 40.07
C HIS A 344 5.56 4.68 41.07
N PHE A 345 4.62 3.83 40.63
CA PHE A 345 3.58 3.23 41.47
C PHE A 345 4.16 2.55 42.73
N MET A 346 5.26 1.82 42.53
CA MET A 346 5.96 1.08 43.59
C MET A 346 6.64 2.00 44.61
N TYR A 347 7.21 3.11 44.15
CA TYR A 347 7.89 4.08 45.02
C TYR A 347 6.90 4.77 45.98
N ASN A 348 5.71 5.14 45.50
CA ASN A 348 4.72 5.86 46.32
C ASN A 348 4.07 4.99 47.40
N ALA A 349 3.82 3.72 47.08
CA ALA A 349 3.30 2.77 48.04
C ALA A 349 4.34 2.43 49.12
N LEU A 350 5.63 2.29 48.74
CA LEU A 350 6.73 2.04 49.70
C LEU A 350 6.92 3.19 50.69
N ASN A 351 6.90 4.44 50.22
CA ASN A 351 7.01 5.63 51.08
C ASN A 351 5.87 5.70 52.11
N SER A 352 4.65 5.32 51.70
CA SER A 352 3.49 5.31 52.59
C SER A 352 3.62 4.25 53.70
N ILE A 353 4.26 3.12 53.41
CA ILE A 353 4.52 2.04 54.38
C ILE A 353 5.64 2.43 55.36
N GLN A 354 6.69 3.12 54.88
CA GLN A 354 7.79 3.62 55.72
C GLN A 354 7.29 4.52 56.87
N HIS A 355 6.27 5.34 56.63
CA HIS A 355 5.66 6.22 57.65
C HIS A 355 4.98 5.45 58.79
N PHE A 356 4.46 4.25 58.54
CA PHE A 356 3.78 3.44 59.57
C PHE A 356 4.73 2.59 60.40
N ILE A 357 5.82 2.09 59.80
CA ILE A 357 6.88 1.40 60.54
C ILE A 357 7.48 2.33 61.59
N THR A 358 7.63 3.61 61.26
CA THR A 358 8.12 4.66 62.18
C THR A 358 7.07 5.09 63.23
N SER A 359 5.78 4.78 63.03
CA SER A 359 4.67 5.12 63.94
C SER A 359 4.33 4.02 64.97
N ASN A 360 5.16 2.98 65.11
CA ASN A 360 5.13 1.95 66.15
C ASN A 360 3.84 1.07 66.24
N ASN A 361 3.05 0.95 65.16
CA ASN A 361 1.88 0.06 65.08
C ASN A 361 2.20 -1.22 64.28
N THR A 362 2.87 -2.17 64.93
CA THR A 362 3.47 -3.36 64.29
C THR A 362 2.45 -4.31 63.63
N LYS A 363 1.28 -4.52 64.24
CA LYS A 363 0.23 -5.41 63.68
C LYS A 363 -0.40 -4.86 62.39
N SER A 364 -0.66 -3.55 62.35
CA SER A 364 -1.23 -2.92 61.17
C SER A 364 -0.20 -2.87 60.03
N ALA A 365 1.06 -2.53 60.36
CA ALA A 365 2.16 -2.51 59.40
C ALA A 365 2.36 -3.88 58.70
N ALA A 366 2.30 -5.00 59.43
CA ALA A 366 2.43 -6.33 58.84
C ALA A 366 1.29 -6.66 57.85
N LYS A 367 0.04 -6.32 58.17
CA LYS A 367 -1.12 -6.51 57.28
C LYS A 367 -0.99 -5.71 55.98
N TYR A 368 -0.53 -4.47 56.06
CA TYR A 368 -0.34 -3.62 54.89
C TYR A 368 0.86 -4.04 54.04
N LEU A 369 1.95 -4.50 54.67
CA LEU A 369 3.10 -5.05 53.97
C LEU A 369 2.73 -6.30 53.15
N ALA A 370 1.89 -7.17 53.69
CA ALA A 370 1.38 -8.34 52.96
C ALA A 370 0.51 -7.96 51.76
N LYS A 371 -0.42 -7.00 51.91
CA LYS A 371 -1.22 -6.48 50.78
C LYS A 371 -0.36 -5.77 49.73
N PHE A 372 0.70 -5.09 50.14
CA PHE A 372 1.66 -4.49 49.23
C PHE A 372 2.45 -5.54 48.44
N ALA A 373 2.96 -6.58 49.11
CA ALA A 373 3.63 -7.69 48.43
C ALA A 373 2.72 -8.41 47.42
N LEU A 374 1.41 -8.49 47.70
CA LEU A 374 0.41 -9.01 46.76
C LEU A 374 0.30 -8.11 45.52
N LEU A 375 0.10 -6.80 45.70
CA LEU A 375 0.07 -5.83 44.59
C LEU A 375 1.37 -5.85 43.78
N MET A 376 2.52 -6.02 44.43
CA MET A 376 3.81 -6.13 43.76
C MET A 376 3.85 -7.34 42.82
N ARG A 377 3.38 -8.49 43.32
CA ARG A 377 3.33 -9.72 42.55
C ARG A 377 2.36 -9.60 41.37
N GLN A 378 1.14 -9.12 41.62
CA GLN A 378 0.13 -8.88 40.59
C GLN A 378 0.65 -7.90 39.53
N SER A 379 1.34 -6.83 39.92
CA SER A 379 1.89 -5.86 38.98
C SER A 379 2.99 -6.44 38.09
N LEU A 380 3.83 -7.34 38.62
CA LEU A 380 4.83 -8.05 37.80
C LEU A 380 4.17 -9.06 36.87
N GLU A 381 3.25 -9.86 37.40
CA GLU A 381 2.51 -10.89 36.66
C GLU A 381 1.69 -10.29 35.51
N TYR A 382 0.89 -9.26 35.77
CA TYR A 382 0.07 -8.61 34.74
C TYR A 382 0.90 -7.81 33.73
N SER A 383 2.12 -7.40 34.08
CA SER A 383 3.03 -6.76 33.11
C SER A 383 3.56 -7.73 32.04
N GLU A 384 3.59 -9.03 32.35
CA GLU A 384 3.99 -10.10 31.43
C GLU A 384 2.82 -10.63 30.59
N GLN A 385 1.58 -10.45 31.04
CA GLN A 385 0.37 -10.89 30.34
C GLN A 385 -0.05 -9.88 29.26
N ASP A 386 -0.57 -10.39 28.14
CA ASP A 386 -1.10 -9.55 27.07
C ASP A 386 -2.48 -8.97 27.42
N THR A 387 -3.29 -9.79 28.08
CA THR A 387 -4.68 -9.51 28.49
C THR A 387 -4.93 -10.04 29.89
N ILE A 388 -5.84 -9.40 30.63
CA ILE A 388 -6.39 -9.88 31.90
C ILE A 388 -7.91 -9.67 31.91
N SER A 389 -8.64 -10.43 32.73
CA SER A 389 -10.08 -10.20 32.88
C SER A 389 -10.37 -8.84 33.51
N LEU A 390 -11.54 -8.28 33.20
CA LEU A 390 -12.03 -7.05 33.84
C LEU A 390 -12.07 -7.20 35.37
N GLU A 391 -12.50 -8.36 35.88
CA GLU A 391 -12.48 -8.70 37.31
C GLU A 391 -11.08 -8.51 37.92
N LYS A 392 -10.02 -9.02 37.27
CA LYS A 392 -8.64 -8.91 37.76
C LYS A 392 -8.11 -7.47 37.75
N GLU A 393 -8.46 -6.69 36.74
CA GLU A 393 -8.11 -5.25 36.68
C GLU A 393 -8.82 -4.49 37.83
N ILE A 394 -10.11 -4.77 38.08
CA ILE A 394 -10.87 -4.19 39.19
C ILE A 394 -10.26 -4.59 40.53
N GLU A 395 -10.00 -5.88 40.77
CA GLU A 395 -9.42 -6.38 42.02
C GLU A 395 -8.07 -5.71 42.34
N PHE A 396 -7.25 -5.49 41.31
CA PHE A 396 -5.98 -4.78 41.44
C PHE A 396 -6.17 -3.32 41.84
N LEU A 397 -7.07 -2.60 41.16
CA LEU A 397 -7.39 -1.20 41.46
C LEU A 397 -8.00 -1.03 42.85
N GLU A 398 -8.89 -1.94 43.26
CA GLU A 398 -9.49 -1.96 44.59
C GLU A 398 -8.44 -2.12 45.68
N ASN A 399 -7.54 -3.11 45.53
CA ASN A 399 -6.46 -3.33 46.49
C ASN A 399 -5.54 -2.10 46.58
N TYR A 400 -5.25 -1.44 45.47
CA TYR A 400 -4.47 -0.20 45.45
C TYR A 400 -5.17 0.97 46.16
N LEU A 401 -6.45 1.21 45.84
CA LEU A 401 -7.24 2.29 46.45
C LEU A 401 -7.45 2.06 47.94
N TYR A 402 -7.67 0.81 48.36
CA TYR A 402 -7.78 0.43 49.76
C TYR A 402 -6.51 0.78 50.55
N ILE A 403 -5.32 0.46 50.02
CA ILE A 403 -4.06 0.81 50.68
C ILE A 403 -3.92 2.34 50.81
N ASN A 404 -4.21 3.11 49.76
CA ASN A 404 -4.10 4.57 49.81
C ASN A 404 -5.12 5.22 50.74
N GLN A 405 -6.37 4.74 50.73
CA GLN A 405 -7.42 5.20 51.64
C GLN A 405 -7.01 5.06 53.10
N LYS A 406 -6.39 3.92 53.46
CA LYS A 406 -5.99 3.62 54.84
C LYS A 406 -4.67 4.28 55.23
N LEU A 407 -3.66 4.24 54.37
CA LEU A 407 -2.30 4.67 54.72
C LEU A 407 -2.03 6.16 54.50
N ARG A 408 -2.63 6.75 53.45
CA ARG A 408 -2.31 8.12 53.03
C ARG A 408 -3.39 9.13 53.39
N PHE A 409 -4.65 8.72 53.35
CA PHE A 409 -5.79 9.64 53.49
C PHE A 409 -6.64 9.43 54.75
N ASP A 410 -6.25 8.52 55.65
CA ASP A 410 -6.92 8.30 56.95
C ASP A 410 -8.46 8.19 56.82
N ASN A 411 -8.92 7.33 55.89
CA ASN A 411 -10.33 7.11 55.55
C ASN A 411 -11.09 8.31 54.96
N LYS A 412 -10.41 9.37 54.52
CA LYS A 412 -11.05 10.55 53.90
C LYS A 412 -11.26 10.42 52.38
N LEU A 413 -10.77 9.34 51.78
CA LEU A 413 -10.99 8.99 50.37
C LEU A 413 -12.15 7.99 50.28
N ASN A 414 -13.20 8.34 49.53
CA ASN A 414 -14.25 7.40 49.16
C ASN A 414 -14.11 7.05 47.68
N TYR A 415 -14.30 5.78 47.34
CA TYR A 415 -14.27 5.33 45.96
C TYR A 415 -15.44 4.38 45.68
N SER A 416 -15.84 4.28 44.41
CA SER A 416 -16.88 3.36 43.94
C SER A 416 -16.53 2.82 42.55
N PHE A 417 -16.82 1.54 42.34
CA PHE A 417 -16.81 0.88 41.04
C PHE A 417 -18.25 0.64 40.62
N ASN A 418 -18.61 1.07 39.41
CA ASN A 418 -19.92 0.79 38.83
C ASN A 418 -19.70 0.04 37.52
N ILE A 419 -20.23 -1.18 37.44
CA ILE A 419 -20.16 -2.02 36.25
C ILE A 419 -21.58 -2.16 35.70
N ASP A 420 -21.72 -1.98 34.39
CA ASP A 420 -22.97 -2.20 33.67
C ASP A 420 -23.35 -3.70 33.68
N ASP A 421 -24.62 -4.02 33.88
CA ASP A 421 -25.11 -5.41 34.00
C ASP A 421 -24.87 -6.22 32.72
N GLU A 422 -24.64 -5.55 31.59
CA GLU A 422 -24.28 -6.16 30.30
C GLU A 422 -22.83 -6.65 30.22
N LEU A 423 -21.98 -6.35 31.22
CA LEU A 423 -20.57 -6.73 31.23
C LEU A 423 -20.31 -7.93 32.14
N GLU A 424 -19.98 -9.08 31.54
CA GLU A 424 -19.52 -10.28 32.26
C GLU A 424 -18.02 -10.13 32.63
N GLU A 425 -17.75 -9.65 33.84
CA GLU A 425 -16.40 -9.25 34.30
C GLU A 425 -15.35 -10.39 34.31
N ASP A 426 -15.80 -11.63 34.45
CA ASP A 426 -14.97 -12.85 34.51
C ASP A 426 -14.56 -13.37 33.12
N ILE A 427 -15.36 -13.05 32.09
CA ILE A 427 -15.15 -13.49 30.69
C ILE A 427 -14.53 -12.39 29.84
N ILE A 428 -14.82 -11.11 30.13
CA ILE A 428 -14.33 -10.02 29.30
C ILE A 428 -12.83 -9.76 29.56
N GLY A 429 -12.03 -9.96 28.51
CA GLY A 429 -10.61 -9.63 28.49
C GLY A 429 -10.32 -8.18 28.12
N LEU A 430 -9.39 -7.57 28.84
CA LEU A 430 -8.88 -6.23 28.61
C LEU A 430 -7.35 -6.29 28.45
N PRO A 431 -6.74 -5.36 27.71
CA PRO A 431 -5.29 -5.21 27.76
C PRO A 431 -4.85 -4.84 29.18
N ALA A 432 -3.86 -5.56 29.71
CA ALA A 432 -3.47 -5.43 31.11
C ALA A 432 -2.99 -4.02 31.50
N MET A 433 -3.37 -3.56 32.69
CA MET A 433 -2.89 -2.34 33.34
C MET A 433 -3.14 -1.06 32.52
N ILE A 434 -4.27 -0.98 31.81
CA ILE A 434 -4.63 0.20 31.02
C ILE A 434 -5.21 1.31 31.91
N ILE A 435 -5.92 0.96 32.98
CA ILE A 435 -6.72 1.93 33.75
C ILE A 435 -5.88 2.54 34.88
N GLN A 436 -4.95 1.76 35.42
CA GLN A 436 -4.07 2.12 36.54
C GLN A 436 -3.48 3.54 36.45
N PRO A 437 -2.88 4.01 35.33
CA PRO A 437 -2.23 5.32 35.32
C PRO A 437 -3.20 6.50 35.51
N TYR A 438 -4.46 6.33 35.14
CA TYR A 438 -5.48 7.37 35.31
C TYR A 438 -5.99 7.42 36.75
N VAL A 439 -6.16 6.26 37.38
CA VAL A 439 -6.48 6.14 38.81
C VAL A 439 -5.33 6.69 39.66
N GLU A 440 -4.08 6.37 39.32
CA GLU A 440 -2.88 6.90 39.98
C GLU A 440 -2.85 8.43 39.92
N ASN A 441 -3.14 9.03 38.76
CA ASN A 441 -3.16 10.48 38.62
C ASN A 441 -4.21 11.16 39.52
N ALA A 442 -5.40 10.56 39.66
CA ALA A 442 -6.43 11.07 40.58
C ALA A 442 -5.92 11.05 42.03
N ILE A 443 -5.26 9.97 42.44
CA ILE A 443 -4.68 9.82 43.78
C ILE A 443 -3.52 10.77 44.03
N GLU A 444 -2.57 10.83 43.11
CA GLU A 444 -1.36 11.61 43.26
C GLU A 444 -1.62 13.10 43.15
N HIS A 445 -2.41 13.56 42.18
CA HIS A 445 -2.55 14.99 41.90
C HIS A 445 -3.90 15.56 42.35
N GLY A 446 -4.97 14.76 42.33
CA GLY A 446 -6.33 15.20 42.65
C GLY A 446 -6.54 15.50 44.14
N PHE A 447 -6.10 14.61 45.04
CA PHE A 447 -6.53 14.63 46.44
C PHE A 447 -5.54 15.26 47.46
N ARG A 448 -4.41 15.83 47.02
CA ARG A 448 -3.36 16.36 47.93
C ARG A 448 -3.81 17.45 48.92
N SER A 449 -4.90 18.17 48.65
CA SER A 449 -5.34 19.32 49.45
C SER A 449 -6.82 19.32 49.84
N LEU A 450 -7.51 18.20 49.66
CA LEU A 450 -8.95 18.08 49.94
C LEU A 450 -9.22 17.49 51.33
N LYS A 451 -10.28 17.99 51.98
CA LYS A 451 -10.77 17.45 53.26
C LYS A 451 -11.49 16.11 53.10
N LYS A 452 -12.09 15.85 51.93
CA LYS A 452 -12.77 14.59 51.54
C LYS A 452 -12.59 14.38 50.03
N GLY A 453 -11.99 13.26 49.64
CA GLY A 453 -11.81 12.85 48.24
C GLY A 453 -12.89 11.87 47.79
N ARG A 454 -13.30 11.96 46.53
CA ARG A 454 -14.20 11.03 45.84
C ARG A 454 -13.60 10.65 44.49
N LEU A 455 -13.58 9.35 44.21
CA LEU A 455 -13.20 8.76 42.93
C LEU A 455 -14.30 7.80 42.47
N SER A 456 -14.82 7.93 41.25
CA SER A 456 -15.65 6.89 40.62
C SER A 456 -14.93 6.29 39.42
N ILE A 457 -15.11 4.99 39.25
CA ILE A 457 -14.61 4.24 38.09
C ILE A 457 -15.82 3.49 37.53
N ASP A 458 -16.26 3.89 36.35
CA ASP A 458 -17.49 3.44 35.73
C ASP A 458 -17.15 2.67 34.44
N PHE A 459 -17.74 1.49 34.25
CA PHE A 459 -17.56 0.63 33.09
C PHE A 459 -18.88 0.42 32.37
N SER A 460 -18.91 0.65 31.06
CA SER A 460 -20.09 0.49 30.20
C SER A 460 -19.69 0.02 28.81
N LEU A 461 -20.60 -0.64 28.09
CA LEU A 461 -20.38 -1.04 26.72
C LEU A 461 -20.47 0.19 25.79
N PHE A 462 -19.46 0.41 24.95
CA PHE A 462 -19.48 1.48 23.94
C PHE A 462 -20.00 0.96 22.59
N ASP A 463 -19.53 -0.24 22.20
CA ASP A 463 -19.97 -1.02 21.06
C ASP A 463 -19.67 -2.51 21.31
N GLU A 464 -20.05 -3.40 20.38
CA GLU A 464 -19.87 -4.87 20.51
C GLU A 464 -18.42 -5.32 20.83
N ASN A 465 -17.42 -4.47 20.58
CA ASN A 465 -16.01 -4.82 20.74
C ASN A 465 -15.23 -3.84 21.63
N THR A 466 -15.91 -2.91 22.32
CA THR A 466 -15.25 -1.81 23.03
C THR A 466 -15.96 -1.47 24.32
N ILE A 467 -15.21 -1.41 25.42
CA ILE A 467 -15.66 -0.89 26.71
C ILE A 467 -15.30 0.58 26.83
N LEU A 468 -16.23 1.38 27.33
CA LEU A 468 -15.98 2.73 27.82
C LEU A 468 -15.73 2.66 29.34
N CYS A 469 -14.50 2.95 29.74
CA CYS A 469 -14.14 3.18 31.14
C CYS A 469 -14.08 4.69 31.41
N VAL A 470 -14.76 5.14 32.46
CA VAL A 470 -14.76 6.54 32.90
C VAL A 470 -14.15 6.61 34.30
N VAL A 471 -13.08 7.40 34.45
CA VAL A 471 -12.45 7.69 35.74
C VAL A 471 -12.72 9.14 36.10
N GLU A 472 -13.49 9.38 37.18
CA GLU A 472 -13.89 10.73 37.60
C GLU A 472 -13.47 11.01 39.05
N ASP A 473 -12.69 12.08 39.25
CA ASP A 473 -12.21 12.52 40.55
C ASP A 473 -12.75 13.91 40.91
N ASN A 474 -12.96 14.18 42.20
CA ASN A 474 -13.37 15.51 42.69
C ASN A 474 -12.20 16.41 43.13
N GLY A 475 -11.03 16.19 42.53
CA GLY A 475 -9.76 16.81 42.86
C GLY A 475 -9.63 18.30 42.55
N ILE A 476 -8.45 18.86 42.78
CA ILE A 476 -8.15 20.28 42.56
C ILE A 476 -8.13 20.74 41.09
N GLY A 477 -8.29 19.80 40.15
CA GLY A 477 -8.20 20.03 38.71
C GLY A 477 -6.76 20.25 38.20
N ARG A 478 -6.57 20.04 36.89
CA ARG A 478 -5.24 19.98 36.27
C ARG A 478 -4.48 21.30 36.27
N ALA A 479 -5.17 22.43 36.12
CA ALA A 479 -4.54 23.75 36.10
C ALA A 479 -3.84 24.07 37.43
N LYS A 480 -4.53 23.82 38.55
CA LYS A 480 -4.01 24.05 39.90
C LYS A 480 -2.96 23.00 40.29
N ALA A 481 -3.12 21.75 39.86
CA ALA A 481 -2.09 20.73 40.03
C ALA A 481 -0.78 21.10 39.31
N LYS A 482 -0.84 21.61 38.07
CA LYS A 482 0.33 22.08 37.31
C LYS A 482 1.02 23.28 37.97
N GLU A 483 0.26 24.21 38.55
CA GLU A 483 0.78 25.36 39.29
C GLU A 483 1.56 24.93 40.55
N LEU A 484 0.99 24.03 41.35
CA LEU A 484 1.64 23.47 42.54
C LEU A 484 2.92 22.68 42.19
N THR A 485 2.91 21.98 41.05
CA THR A 485 4.06 21.19 40.58
C THR A 485 5.22 22.07 40.09
N ARG A 486 4.94 23.27 39.55
CA ARG A 486 5.98 24.25 39.15
C ARG A 486 6.73 24.86 40.34
N ASN A 487 6.09 24.95 41.51
CA ASN A 487 6.62 25.63 42.68
C ASN A 487 7.38 24.70 43.65
N ASP A 488 7.45 23.39 43.38
CA ASP A 488 8.20 22.41 44.20
C ASP A 488 9.44 21.87 43.45
N PRO A 489 10.67 22.17 43.91
CA PRO A 489 11.91 21.73 43.27
C PRO A 489 12.07 20.21 43.16
N ARG A 490 11.35 19.42 43.99
CA ARG A 490 11.41 17.94 43.96
C ARG A 490 10.64 17.32 42.78
N TYR A 491 9.81 18.09 42.08
CA TYR A 491 8.87 17.57 41.07
C TYR A 491 9.11 18.10 39.64
N GLN A 492 10.17 18.90 39.40
CA GLN A 492 10.49 19.39 38.05
C GLN A 492 10.76 18.28 37.02
N ASN A 493 11.12 17.07 37.45
CA ASN A 493 11.36 15.90 36.59
C ASN A 493 10.17 14.95 36.44
N HIS A 494 9.03 15.22 37.08
CA HIS A 494 7.90 14.28 37.13
C HIS A 494 6.87 14.54 36.02
N ARG A 495 7.25 14.22 34.77
CA ARG A 495 6.30 14.19 33.64
C ARG A 495 5.38 12.97 33.78
N SER A 496 4.09 13.13 33.44
CA SER A 496 3.06 12.06 33.38
C SER A 496 3.35 11.00 32.30
N ARG A 497 4.50 10.32 32.40
CA ARG A 497 4.97 9.31 31.45
C ARG A 497 4.03 8.09 31.41
N GLY A 498 3.38 7.76 32.53
CA GLY A 498 2.43 6.65 32.60
C GLY A 498 1.26 6.77 31.63
N THR A 499 0.59 7.92 31.58
CA THR A 499 -0.53 8.14 30.65
C THR A 499 -0.08 8.24 29.20
N GLU A 500 1.08 8.85 28.93
CA GLU A 500 1.64 8.90 27.57
C GLU A 500 1.98 7.49 27.04
N ILE A 501 2.51 6.62 27.90
CA ILE A 501 2.80 5.22 27.56
C ILE A 501 1.50 4.46 27.29
N THR A 502 0.48 4.63 28.14
CA THR A 502 -0.82 3.97 27.95
C THR A 502 -1.56 4.44 26.69
N GLU A 503 -1.54 5.74 26.38
CA GLU A 503 -2.11 6.26 25.13
C GLU A 503 -1.39 5.67 23.90
N LYS A 504 -0.06 5.60 23.92
CA LYS A 504 0.73 4.95 22.85
C LYS A 504 0.39 3.46 22.72
N ARG A 505 0.17 2.74 23.84
CA ARG A 505 -0.25 1.33 23.84
C ARG A 505 -1.64 1.18 23.21
N LEU A 506 -2.62 1.99 23.62
CA LEU A 506 -3.97 1.97 23.07
C LEU A 506 -3.97 2.26 21.57
N GLN A 507 -3.14 3.20 21.11
CA GLN A 507 -2.97 3.48 19.68
C GLN A 507 -2.43 2.27 18.91
N ILE A 508 -1.39 1.59 19.43
CA ILE A 508 -0.82 0.39 18.78
C ILE A 508 -1.85 -0.75 18.72
N LEU A 509 -2.64 -0.94 19.79
CA LEU A 509 -3.68 -1.99 19.85
C LEU A 509 -4.88 -1.68 18.94
N HIS A 510 -5.18 -0.40 18.68
CA HIS A 510 -6.32 0.04 17.89
C HIS A 510 -6.01 0.24 16.39
N GLN A 511 -4.73 0.29 15.99
CA GLN A 511 -4.32 0.35 14.57
C GLN A 511 -4.89 -0.78 13.70
N THR A 512 -5.42 -1.84 14.33
CA THR A 512 -6.10 -2.97 13.69
C THR A 512 -7.60 -2.73 13.39
N LYS A 513 -8.25 -1.69 13.94
CA LYS A 513 -9.72 -1.51 13.83
C LYS A 513 -10.27 -0.07 13.59
N GLY A 514 -9.44 1.00 13.52
CA GLY A 514 -9.92 2.33 13.08
C GLY A 514 -9.17 3.53 13.67
N THR A 515 -9.53 4.76 13.25
CA THR A 515 -8.92 6.03 13.70
C THR A 515 -9.90 6.88 14.52
N GLY A 516 -10.15 6.47 15.77
CA GLY A 516 -10.96 7.24 16.74
C GLY A 516 -10.13 7.88 17.85
N ILE A 517 -10.69 8.89 18.54
CA ILE A 517 -10.14 9.38 19.82
C ILE A 517 -10.37 8.30 20.88
N LEU A 518 -9.28 7.70 21.38
CA LEU A 518 -9.31 6.59 22.34
C LEU A 518 -9.33 7.03 23.80
N VAL A 519 -8.76 8.19 24.09
CA VAL A 519 -8.72 8.76 25.43
C VAL A 519 -9.13 10.21 25.36
N LYS A 520 -10.08 10.61 26.19
CA LYS A 520 -10.56 11.98 26.28
C LYS A 520 -10.55 12.43 27.73
N THR A 521 -9.76 13.46 28.02
CA THR A 521 -9.72 14.09 29.35
C THR A 521 -10.57 15.36 29.36
N ILE A 522 -11.43 15.49 30.37
CA ILE A 522 -12.38 16.59 30.55
C ILE A 522 -12.15 17.20 31.93
N ASP A 523 -11.86 18.50 32.00
CA ASP A 523 -11.75 19.23 33.27
C ASP A 523 -13.15 19.66 33.74
N LEU A 524 -13.52 19.31 34.98
CA LEU A 524 -14.82 19.68 35.57
C LEU A 524 -14.69 21.06 36.23
N ILE A 525 -15.46 22.05 35.76
CA ILE A 525 -15.39 23.44 36.25
C ILE A 525 -16.79 23.94 36.64
N ASP A 526 -16.89 24.56 37.81
CA ASP A 526 -18.09 25.34 38.18
C ASP A 526 -18.13 26.63 37.37
N LYS A 527 -18.99 26.67 36.35
CA LYS A 527 -19.15 27.83 35.43
C LYS A 527 -19.55 29.13 36.14
N LYS A 528 -20.07 29.10 37.37
CA LYS A 528 -20.46 30.30 38.13
C LYS A 528 -19.35 30.87 39.02
N LYS A 529 -18.37 30.05 39.41
CA LYS A 529 -17.29 30.43 40.35
C LYS A 529 -15.88 30.26 39.80
N ASN A 530 -15.76 29.83 38.53
CA ASN A 530 -14.50 29.54 37.84
C ASN A 530 -13.53 28.67 38.69
N LYS A 531 -14.10 27.71 39.42
CA LYS A 531 -13.38 26.84 40.35
C LYS A 531 -13.41 25.41 39.83
N ALA A 532 -12.26 24.75 39.82
CA ALA A 532 -12.17 23.34 39.46
C ALA A 532 -12.94 22.48 40.46
N LEU A 533 -13.75 21.57 39.94
CA LEU A 533 -14.55 20.58 40.67
C LEU A 533 -13.95 19.17 40.57
N GLY A 534 -13.02 18.93 39.64
CA GLY A 534 -12.47 17.60 39.39
C GLY A 534 -11.91 17.38 38.00
N THR A 535 -11.57 16.13 37.69
CA THR A 535 -11.18 15.68 36.35
C THR A 535 -11.97 14.43 35.99
N ARG A 536 -12.38 14.31 34.73
CA ARG A 536 -13.02 13.13 34.15
C ARG A 536 -12.18 12.62 32.98
N VAL A 537 -11.85 11.34 32.96
CA VAL A 537 -11.12 10.70 31.86
C VAL A 537 -11.97 9.58 31.28
N GLU A 538 -12.26 9.66 29.99
CA GLU A 538 -12.99 8.66 29.22
C GLU A 538 -11.99 7.86 28.39
N ILE A 539 -11.98 6.55 28.55
CA ILE A 539 -11.02 5.61 27.94
C ILE A 539 -11.82 4.56 27.18
N LYS A 540 -11.58 4.47 25.86
CA LYS A 540 -12.14 3.41 25.01
C LYS A 540 -11.15 2.25 24.97
N ILE A 541 -11.54 1.12 25.54
CA ILE A 541 -10.69 -0.05 25.71
C ILE A 541 -11.23 -1.16 24.79
N PRO A 542 -10.43 -1.69 23.86
CA PRO A 542 -10.87 -2.80 23.01
C PRO A 542 -11.04 -4.06 23.85
N ILE A 543 -12.16 -4.77 23.65
CA ILE A 543 -12.39 -6.11 24.18
C ILE A 543 -11.46 -7.07 23.44
N VAL A 544 -10.84 -7.97 24.19
CA VAL A 544 -9.97 -9.01 23.67
C VAL A 544 -10.47 -10.35 24.21
N GLU A 545 -10.44 -11.40 23.39
CA GLU A 545 -10.77 -12.75 23.85
C GLU A 545 -9.82 -13.14 25.01
N TYR A 546 -10.41 -13.55 26.13
CA TYR A 546 -9.73 -13.90 27.38
C TYR A 546 -9.45 -15.40 27.47
#